data_AF-A0A7V3WL64-F1
#
_entry.id   AF-A0A7V3WL64-F1
#
_cell.length_a   1.000
_cell.length_b   1.000
_cell.length_c   1.000
_cell.angle_alpha   90.00
_cell.angle_beta   90.00
_cell.angle_gamma   90.00
#
_symmetry.space_group_name_H-M   'P 1'
#
loop_
_entity.id
_entity.type
_entity.pdbx_description
1 polymer ?
#
loop_
_entity_poly.entity_id
_entity_poly.type
_entity_poly.pdbx_seq_one_letter_code
_entity_poly.pdbx_strand_id
1 'polypeptide(L)'
;MKRRTRRKGGLMGDKIQGIVEGICKSMNSLDCVKAVVGFDGFVDCILRVVKNKEVTGKSQYFESMREFGEYLIDKSGKSCSLELNEVATKIGGNMPIMANTLGSLGIKTDCIGAMGYPDVDPLFKTMSGSCTLHTIAKPGYTTALEFNDGKVMLGQMDSLNRLTWDMVKDYLGMENIRNMFLKSNLICMVNWSELDCTTSIWEGILEDVMPHHTPNKNQIMFFDLSDCSKRSRKEILQALELIKRFSTNFKVVFGLNENEARLVYNALKDNADTCDIGLIGDTIYSAMGIDVIVIHPVKCSMAWTASGIF
;
A
#
# COMPACT_ATOMS: atom_id res chain seq x y z
N MET A 1 -40.79 -4.88 42.40
CA MET A 1 -39.64 -5.47 41.68
C MET A 1 -39.36 -4.66 40.42
N LYS A 2 -38.56 -3.58 40.52
CA LYS A 2 -38.21 -2.71 39.36
C LYS A 2 -37.08 -3.37 38.56
N ARG A 3 -37.37 -3.86 37.35
CA ARG A 3 -36.34 -4.32 36.41
C ARG A 3 -35.61 -3.11 35.84
N ARG A 4 -34.35 -2.91 36.26
CA ARG A 4 -33.38 -2.03 35.60
C ARG A 4 -32.96 -2.68 34.28
N THR A 5 -33.49 -2.21 33.16
CA THR A 5 -32.92 -2.41 31.82
C THR A 5 -31.62 -1.62 31.74
N ARG A 6 -30.48 -2.33 31.76
CA ARG A 6 -29.15 -1.75 31.55
C ARG A 6 -29.04 -1.25 30.10
N ARG A 7 -28.95 0.07 29.92
CA ARG A 7 -28.44 0.75 28.72
C ARG A 7 -27.01 0.27 28.46
N LYS A 8 -26.82 -0.75 27.61
CA LYS A 8 -25.49 -1.11 27.07
C LYS A 8 -25.18 -0.43 25.72
N GLY A 9 -26.17 0.22 25.09
CA GLY A 9 -26.00 0.90 23.79
C GLY A 9 -25.42 2.32 23.83
N GLY A 10 -25.51 3.03 24.96
CA GLY A 10 -25.04 4.44 25.05
C GLY A 10 -23.51 4.59 25.06
N LEU A 11 -22.82 3.77 25.85
CA LEU A 11 -21.35 3.86 26.03
C LEU A 11 -20.53 3.63 24.76
N MET A 12 -21.02 2.80 23.83
CA MET A 12 -20.34 2.56 22.54
C MET A 12 -20.57 3.72 21.56
N GLY A 13 -21.79 4.28 21.56
CA GLY A 13 -22.14 5.44 20.74
C GLY A 13 -21.36 6.69 21.16
N ASP A 14 -21.26 6.94 22.47
CA ASP A 14 -20.51 8.07 23.02
C ASP A 14 -19.01 7.98 22.69
N LYS A 15 -18.43 6.76 22.71
CA LYS A 15 -17.03 6.53 22.35
C LYS A 15 -16.76 6.71 20.86
N ILE A 16 -17.65 6.22 20.00
CA ILE A 16 -17.55 6.41 18.54
C ILE A 16 -17.69 7.89 18.21
N GLN A 17 -18.65 8.58 18.82
CA GLN A 17 -18.86 10.00 18.60
C GLN A 17 -17.66 10.84 19.05
N GLY A 18 -17.06 10.52 20.21
CA GLY A 18 -15.82 11.17 20.64
C GLY A 18 -14.64 10.94 19.69
N ILE A 19 -14.54 9.76 19.06
CA ILE A 19 -13.53 9.48 18.03
C ILE A 19 -13.80 10.31 16.77
N VAL A 20 -15.05 10.36 16.31
CA VAL A 20 -15.45 11.17 15.14
C VAL A 20 -15.14 12.64 15.38
N GLU A 21 -15.50 13.19 16.53
CA GLU A 21 -15.20 14.56 16.91
C GLU A 21 -13.69 14.82 16.99
N GLY A 22 -12.91 13.87 17.52
CA GLY A 22 -11.46 13.91 17.53
C GLY A 22 -10.85 13.93 16.13
N ILE A 23 -11.35 13.09 15.22
CA ILE A 23 -10.94 13.06 13.81
C ILE A 23 -11.28 14.39 13.14
N CYS A 24 -12.52 14.86 13.24
CA CYS A 24 -12.96 16.13 12.64
C CYS A 24 -12.13 17.31 13.15
N LYS A 25 -11.85 17.37 14.45
CA LYS A 25 -10.99 18.41 15.03
C LYS A 25 -9.56 18.34 14.49
N SER A 26 -9.04 17.13 14.31
CA SER A 26 -7.70 16.90 13.76
C SER A 26 -7.65 17.23 12.27
N MET A 27 -8.70 16.94 11.49
CA MET A 27 -8.78 17.26 10.06
C MET A 27 -8.59 18.76 9.79
N ASN A 28 -9.16 19.65 10.62
CA ASN A 28 -8.95 21.09 10.48
C ASN A 28 -7.49 21.54 10.62
N SER A 29 -6.64 20.72 11.26
CA SER A 29 -5.20 20.98 11.38
C SER A 29 -4.39 20.43 10.19
N LEU A 30 -5.02 19.66 9.31
CA LEU A 30 -4.37 18.99 8.16
C LEU A 30 -4.39 19.83 6.88
N ASP A 31 -5.19 20.89 6.80
CA ASP A 31 -5.32 21.72 5.58
C ASP A 31 -4.00 22.34 5.09
N CYS A 32 -3.03 22.54 6.00
CA CYS A 32 -1.71 23.07 5.68
C CYS A 32 -0.65 21.97 5.44
N VAL A 33 -1.00 20.70 5.68
CA VAL A 33 -0.11 19.56 5.49
C VAL A 33 -0.06 19.24 4.00
N LYS A 34 1.16 19.06 3.49
CA LYS A 34 1.42 18.59 2.14
C LYS A 34 2.01 17.19 2.19
N ALA A 35 1.58 16.33 1.30
CA ALA A 35 2.13 14.99 1.16
C ALA A 35 2.63 14.75 -0.27
N VAL A 36 3.63 13.89 -0.41
CA VAL A 36 3.99 13.26 -1.69
C VAL A 36 3.94 11.75 -1.50
N VAL A 37 3.33 11.03 -2.44
CA VAL A 37 3.15 9.57 -2.37
C VAL A 37 3.58 8.96 -3.71
N GLY A 38 4.38 7.90 -3.68
CA GLY A 38 4.86 7.19 -4.88
C GLY A 38 5.13 5.70 -4.65
N PHE A 39 5.29 4.86 -5.67
CA PHE A 39 5.30 5.17 -7.13
C PHE A 39 4.39 4.26 -7.98
N ASP A 40 3.66 3.34 -7.36
CA ASP A 40 2.87 2.34 -8.08
C ASP A 40 1.51 2.90 -8.57
N GLY A 41 0.73 2.05 -9.22
CA GLY A 41 -0.62 2.39 -9.65
C GLY A 41 -1.26 1.24 -10.44
N PHE A 42 -2.47 0.86 -10.04
CA PHE A 42 -3.17 -0.28 -10.62
C PHE A 42 -4.64 0.03 -10.93
N VAL A 43 -5.15 -0.69 -11.92
CA VAL A 43 -6.58 -0.84 -12.18
C VAL A 43 -6.97 -2.25 -11.75
N ASP A 44 -7.78 -2.35 -10.70
CA ASP A 44 -8.26 -3.62 -10.17
C ASP A 44 -9.65 -3.93 -10.73
N CYS A 45 -9.74 -4.97 -11.56
CA CYS A 45 -10.98 -5.50 -12.11
C CYS A 45 -11.41 -6.72 -11.30
N ILE A 46 -12.52 -6.60 -10.59
CA ILE A 46 -13.15 -7.66 -9.81
C ILE A 46 -14.14 -8.38 -10.72
N LEU A 47 -13.91 -9.67 -10.92
CA LEU A 47 -14.65 -10.51 -11.85
C LEU A 47 -15.19 -11.75 -11.15
N ARG A 48 -16.29 -12.30 -11.68
CA ARG A 48 -16.77 -13.63 -11.34
C ARG A 48 -16.68 -14.57 -12.54
N VAL A 49 -16.22 -15.79 -12.28
CA VAL A 49 -16.06 -16.82 -13.31
C VAL A 49 -17.41 -17.50 -13.55
N VAL A 50 -17.92 -17.43 -14.78
CA VAL A 50 -19.16 -18.08 -15.18
C VAL A 50 -18.95 -19.58 -15.26
N LYS A 51 -19.77 -20.33 -14.53
CA LYS A 51 -19.81 -21.80 -14.56
C LYS A 51 -20.74 -22.31 -15.64
N ASN A 52 -21.94 -21.75 -15.74
CA ASN A 52 -22.91 -22.07 -16.77
C ASN A 52 -23.87 -20.89 -17.00
N LYS A 53 -24.65 -20.97 -18.08
CA LYS A 53 -25.74 -20.04 -18.36
C LYS A 53 -27.04 -20.81 -18.45
N GLU A 54 -28.04 -20.33 -17.72
CA GLU A 54 -29.41 -20.82 -17.85
C GLU A 54 -30.00 -20.37 -19.20
N VAL A 55 -31.01 -21.09 -19.70
CA VAL A 55 -31.75 -20.72 -20.93
C VAL A 55 -32.38 -19.32 -20.82
N THR A 56 -32.63 -18.86 -19.60
CA THR A 56 -33.14 -17.53 -19.26
C THR A 56 -32.11 -16.40 -19.41
N GLY A 57 -30.84 -16.73 -19.70
CA GLY A 57 -29.73 -15.78 -19.79
C GLY A 57 -29.06 -15.48 -18.45
N LYS A 58 -29.52 -16.07 -17.34
CA LYS A 58 -28.90 -15.91 -16.03
C LYS A 58 -27.60 -16.72 -15.94
N SER A 59 -26.50 -16.05 -15.59
CA SER A 59 -25.23 -16.71 -15.31
C SER A 59 -25.23 -17.34 -13.92
N GLN A 60 -24.81 -18.60 -13.83
CA GLN A 60 -24.36 -19.21 -12.58
C GLN A 60 -22.84 -19.19 -12.57
N TYR A 61 -22.26 -19.02 -11.39
CA TYR A 61 -20.82 -18.83 -11.24
C TYR A 61 -20.22 -19.98 -10.43
N PHE A 62 -18.90 -20.09 -10.47
CA PHE A 62 -18.17 -20.90 -9.51
C PHE A 62 -18.25 -20.22 -8.14
N GLU A 63 -18.71 -20.96 -7.13
CA GLU A 63 -18.94 -20.41 -5.78
C GLU A 63 -17.69 -20.53 -4.90
N SER A 64 -16.78 -21.46 -5.23
CA SER A 64 -15.53 -21.67 -4.48
C SER A 64 -14.31 -21.87 -5.39
N MET A 65 -13.14 -21.49 -4.89
CA MET A 65 -11.84 -21.76 -5.53
C MET A 65 -11.61 -23.26 -5.71
N ARG A 66 -12.08 -24.09 -4.77
CA ARG A 66 -12.02 -25.55 -4.89
C ARG A 66 -12.76 -26.05 -6.12
N GLU A 67 -14.01 -25.62 -6.27
CA GLU A 67 -14.86 -26.01 -7.39
C GLU A 67 -14.26 -25.55 -8.74
N PHE A 68 -13.74 -24.33 -8.78
CA PHE A 68 -13.05 -23.82 -9.97
C PHE A 68 -11.77 -24.61 -10.28
N GLY A 69 -10.99 -24.96 -9.26
CA GLY A 69 -9.79 -25.79 -9.41
C GLY A 69 -10.10 -27.19 -9.94
N GLU A 70 -11.14 -27.85 -9.41
CA GLU A 70 -11.61 -29.15 -9.89
C GLU A 70 -12.05 -29.10 -11.36
N TYR A 71 -12.74 -28.02 -11.76
CA TYR A 71 -13.09 -27.80 -13.16
C TYR A 71 -11.85 -27.71 -14.06
N LEU A 72 -10.82 -26.96 -13.66
CA LEU A 72 -9.59 -26.84 -14.44
C LEU A 72 -8.85 -28.17 -14.56
N ILE A 73 -8.83 -28.99 -13.49
CA ILE A 73 -8.22 -30.31 -13.49
C ILE A 73 -8.90 -31.23 -14.53
N ASP A 74 -10.24 -31.26 -14.60
CA ASP A 74 -10.98 -32.06 -15.59
C ASP A 74 -10.69 -31.65 -17.05
N LYS A 75 -10.34 -30.37 -17.25
CA LYS A 75 -9.96 -29.81 -18.55
C LYS A 75 -8.47 -29.93 -18.86
N SER A 76 -7.66 -30.48 -17.96
CA SER A 76 -6.24 -30.71 -18.22
C SER A 76 -6.03 -31.56 -19.47
N GLY A 77 -5.10 -31.13 -20.34
CA GLY A 77 -4.85 -31.75 -21.64
C GLY A 77 -5.90 -31.44 -22.72
N LYS A 78 -6.87 -30.55 -22.44
CA LYS A 78 -7.90 -30.09 -23.38
C LYS A 78 -7.92 -28.56 -23.43
N SER A 79 -8.49 -27.99 -24.48
CA SER A 79 -8.83 -26.55 -24.51
C SER A 79 -10.11 -26.31 -23.72
N CYS A 80 -10.13 -25.25 -22.91
CA CYS A 80 -11.35 -24.73 -22.29
C CYS A 80 -11.42 -23.20 -22.46
N SER A 81 -12.63 -22.66 -22.46
CA SER A 81 -12.90 -21.23 -22.51
C SER A 81 -13.76 -20.87 -21.31
N LEU A 82 -13.36 -19.81 -20.61
CA LEU A 82 -14.07 -19.30 -19.44
C LEU A 82 -14.59 -17.91 -19.75
N GLU A 83 -15.85 -17.68 -19.40
CA GLU A 83 -16.45 -16.35 -19.46
C GLU A 83 -16.31 -15.68 -18.09
N LEU A 84 -16.04 -14.37 -18.11
CA LEU A 84 -15.88 -13.54 -16.92
C LEU A 84 -16.94 -12.44 -16.95
N ASN A 85 -17.68 -12.28 -15.86
CA ASN A 85 -18.52 -11.10 -15.65
C ASN A 85 -17.81 -10.11 -14.74
N GLU A 86 -17.69 -8.87 -15.19
CA GLU A 86 -17.18 -7.79 -14.35
C GLU A 86 -18.22 -7.39 -13.30
N VAL A 87 -17.76 -7.31 -12.05
CA VAL A 87 -18.54 -6.85 -10.89
C VAL A 87 -18.20 -5.40 -10.60
N ALA A 88 -16.92 -5.06 -10.61
CA ALA A 88 -16.45 -3.70 -10.35
C ALA A 88 -15.04 -3.49 -10.91
N THR A 89 -14.76 -2.24 -11.29
CA THR A 89 -13.41 -1.76 -11.57
C THR A 89 -13.11 -0.58 -10.64
N LYS A 90 -11.93 -0.60 -9.99
CA LYS A 90 -11.53 0.40 -9.00
C LYS A 90 -10.04 0.73 -9.09
N ILE A 91 -9.66 1.88 -8.53
CA ILE A 91 -8.25 2.19 -8.31
C ILE A 91 -7.63 1.14 -7.38
N GLY A 92 -6.45 0.67 -7.75
CA GLY A 92 -5.62 -0.25 -6.98
C GLY A 92 -4.20 0.28 -6.82
N GLY A 93 -3.41 -0.40 -6.01
CA GLY A 93 -2.05 0.01 -5.65
C GLY A 93 -1.99 0.78 -4.35
N ASN A 94 -0.84 0.70 -3.69
CA ASN A 94 -0.65 1.32 -2.39
C ASN A 94 -0.61 2.85 -2.51
N MET A 95 0.05 3.38 -3.54
CA MET A 95 0.12 4.83 -3.78
C MET A 95 -1.27 5.40 -4.05
N PRO A 96 -2.08 4.92 -5.03
CA PRO A 96 -3.39 5.52 -5.27
C PRO A 96 -4.32 5.41 -4.05
N ILE A 97 -4.30 4.29 -3.33
CA ILE A 97 -5.15 4.10 -2.14
C ILE A 97 -4.72 5.05 -1.01
N MET A 98 -3.42 5.11 -0.71
CA MET A 98 -2.89 5.97 0.34
C MET A 98 -3.12 7.45 0.01
N ALA A 99 -2.78 7.86 -1.20
CA ALA A 99 -2.92 9.24 -1.64
C ALA A 99 -4.38 9.69 -1.68
N ASN A 100 -5.29 8.84 -2.19
CA ASN A 100 -6.72 9.15 -2.21
C ASN A 100 -7.29 9.28 -0.78
N THR A 101 -6.80 8.46 0.16
CA THR A 101 -7.18 8.55 1.57
C THR A 101 -6.69 9.86 2.19
N LEU A 102 -5.41 10.20 2.02
CA LEU A 102 -4.84 11.47 2.50
C LEU A 102 -5.58 12.68 1.91
N GLY A 103 -5.82 12.66 0.60
CA GLY A 103 -6.56 13.70 -0.10
C GLY A 103 -8.01 13.83 0.37
N SER A 104 -8.67 12.72 0.70
CA SER A 104 -10.04 12.73 1.25
C SER A 104 -10.09 13.30 2.68
N LEU A 105 -8.97 13.29 3.39
CA LEU A 105 -8.80 13.92 4.71
C LEU A 105 -8.41 15.41 4.62
N GLY A 106 -8.32 15.99 3.42
CA GLY A 106 -7.98 17.40 3.20
C GLY A 106 -6.50 17.68 2.96
N ILE A 107 -5.63 16.66 3.00
CA ILE A 107 -4.19 16.83 2.78
C ILE A 107 -3.91 17.04 1.29
N LYS A 108 -3.20 18.11 0.95
CA LYS A 108 -2.76 18.36 -0.43
C LYS A 108 -1.69 17.34 -0.80
N THR A 109 -1.96 16.49 -1.78
CA THR A 109 -1.16 15.29 -2.02
C THR A 109 -0.66 15.25 -3.47
N ASP A 110 0.64 15.37 -3.67
CA ASP A 110 1.30 15.08 -4.94
C ASP A 110 1.41 13.56 -5.12
N CYS A 111 0.71 13.03 -6.11
CA CYS A 111 0.59 11.59 -6.37
C CYS A 111 1.46 11.26 -7.58
N ILE A 112 2.56 10.56 -7.38
CA ILE A 112 3.48 10.20 -8.46
C ILE A 112 3.32 8.70 -8.73
N GLY A 113 2.94 8.30 -9.95
CA GLY A 113 2.90 6.87 -10.24
C GLY A 113 2.33 6.45 -11.58
N ALA A 114 2.16 5.13 -11.71
CA ALA A 114 1.69 4.47 -12.92
C ALA A 114 0.17 4.66 -13.09
N MET A 115 -0.26 5.83 -13.57
CA MET A 115 -1.67 6.22 -13.65
C MET A 115 -2.20 6.41 -15.07
N GLY A 116 -1.41 6.15 -16.12
CA GLY A 116 -1.90 6.20 -17.51
C GLY A 116 -1.01 6.86 -18.56
N TYR A 117 0.26 7.19 -18.26
CA TYR A 117 1.12 8.04 -19.10
C TYR A 117 0.96 7.82 -20.64
N PRO A 118 0.81 8.89 -21.44
CA PRO A 118 1.01 10.31 -21.10
C PRO A 118 -0.19 10.98 -20.40
N ASP A 119 -1.40 10.46 -20.56
CA ASP A 119 -2.62 11.03 -20.00
C ASP A 119 -3.13 10.20 -18.83
N VAL A 120 -3.53 10.85 -17.73
CA VAL A 120 -4.10 10.11 -16.58
C VAL A 120 -5.35 9.34 -17.02
N ASP A 121 -5.37 8.04 -16.73
CA ASP A 121 -6.50 7.15 -16.98
C ASP A 121 -7.74 7.68 -16.23
N PRO A 122 -8.93 7.69 -16.87
CA PRO A 122 -10.15 8.22 -16.26
C PRO A 122 -10.46 7.68 -14.86
N LEU A 123 -10.06 6.45 -14.55
CA LEU A 123 -10.29 5.85 -13.24
C LEU A 123 -9.53 6.58 -12.13
N PHE A 124 -8.29 7.01 -12.35
CA PHE A 124 -7.55 7.76 -11.32
C PHE A 124 -8.05 9.21 -11.18
N LYS A 125 -8.75 9.75 -12.18
CA LYS A 125 -9.40 11.07 -12.06
C LYS A 125 -10.56 11.09 -11.06
N THR A 126 -11.01 9.91 -10.58
CA THR A 126 -12.00 9.82 -9.50
C THR A 126 -11.37 9.93 -8.11
N MET A 127 -10.04 10.03 -8.00
CA MET A 127 -9.37 10.34 -6.73
C MET A 127 -9.77 11.72 -6.22
N SER A 128 -9.55 11.96 -4.92
CA SER A 128 -9.87 13.24 -4.26
C SER A 128 -9.32 14.44 -5.04
N GLY A 129 -10.09 15.54 -5.08
CA GLY A 129 -9.66 16.80 -5.69
C GLY A 129 -8.45 17.46 -5.01
N SER A 130 -8.05 16.98 -3.82
CA SER A 130 -6.82 17.38 -3.14
C SER A 130 -5.57 16.66 -3.68
N CYS A 131 -5.74 15.70 -4.58
CA CYS A 131 -4.67 14.96 -5.23
C CYS A 131 -4.24 15.64 -6.54
N THR A 132 -2.96 16.01 -6.63
CA THR A 132 -2.33 16.40 -7.90
C THR A 132 -1.71 15.14 -8.53
N LEU A 133 -2.16 14.74 -9.72
CA LEU A 133 -1.78 13.47 -10.33
C LEU A 133 -0.63 13.65 -11.33
N HIS A 134 0.53 13.06 -11.02
CA HIS A 134 1.74 13.05 -11.83
C HIS A 134 1.95 11.64 -12.40
N THR A 135 1.42 11.38 -13.60
CA THR A 135 1.51 10.06 -14.23
C THR A 135 2.88 9.85 -14.88
N ILE A 136 3.49 8.68 -14.64
CA ILE A 136 4.85 8.33 -15.10
C ILE A 136 4.92 6.96 -15.79
N ALA A 137 3.81 6.24 -15.88
CA ALA A 137 3.68 4.97 -16.59
C ALA A 137 2.20 4.64 -16.84
N LYS A 138 1.94 3.62 -17.67
CA LYS A 138 0.61 2.98 -17.71
C LYS A 138 0.39 2.16 -16.43
N PRO A 139 -0.85 2.06 -15.92
CA PRO A 139 -1.11 1.29 -14.71
C PRO A 139 -0.86 -0.20 -14.93
N GLY A 140 -0.66 -0.90 -13.82
CA GLY A 140 -0.76 -2.35 -13.77
C GLY A 140 -2.24 -2.74 -13.80
N TYR A 141 -2.53 -3.93 -14.29
CA TYR A 141 -3.90 -4.44 -14.30
C TYR A 141 -3.98 -5.68 -13.43
N THR A 142 -4.89 -5.67 -12.46
CA THR A 142 -5.19 -6.84 -11.64
C THR A 142 -6.54 -7.38 -12.07
N THR A 143 -6.57 -8.63 -12.52
CA THR A 143 -7.81 -9.40 -12.63
C THR A 143 -8.00 -10.21 -11.36
N ALA A 144 -8.98 -9.82 -10.54
CA ALA A 144 -9.33 -10.51 -9.30
C ALA A 144 -10.57 -11.38 -9.54
N LEU A 145 -10.38 -12.70 -9.59
CA LEU A 145 -11.46 -13.68 -9.65
C LEU A 145 -11.99 -13.90 -8.23
N GLU A 146 -13.22 -13.48 -7.94
CA GLU A 146 -13.83 -13.61 -6.61
C GLU A 146 -14.72 -14.85 -6.48
N PHE A 147 -14.58 -15.51 -5.32
CA PHE A 147 -15.33 -16.67 -4.87
C PHE A 147 -15.74 -16.46 -3.40
N ASN A 148 -16.64 -17.31 -2.87
CA ASN A 148 -17.08 -17.18 -1.47
C ASN A 148 -16.00 -17.58 -0.45
N ASP A 149 -15.01 -18.37 -0.87
CA ASP A 149 -13.91 -18.86 -0.05
C ASP A 149 -12.56 -18.18 -0.33
N GLY A 150 -12.53 -17.14 -1.18
CA GLY A 150 -11.31 -16.39 -1.46
C GLY A 150 -11.32 -15.70 -2.83
N LYS A 151 -10.12 -15.30 -3.26
CA LYS A 151 -9.91 -14.67 -4.57
C LYS A 151 -8.58 -15.09 -5.17
N VAL A 152 -8.52 -15.14 -6.50
CA VAL A 152 -7.27 -15.29 -7.27
C VAL A 152 -6.96 -13.96 -7.94
N MET A 153 -5.77 -13.41 -7.72
CA MET A 153 -5.33 -12.16 -8.33
C MET A 153 -4.29 -12.45 -9.41
N LEU A 154 -4.61 -12.05 -10.65
CA LEU A 154 -3.75 -12.20 -11.82
C LEU A 154 -3.28 -10.81 -12.24
N GLY A 155 -1.99 -10.53 -12.06
CA GLY A 155 -1.41 -9.22 -12.33
C GLY A 155 -0.71 -9.11 -13.68
N GLN A 156 -0.89 -7.98 -14.36
CA GLN A 156 -0.15 -7.57 -15.54
C GLN A 156 0.73 -6.37 -15.18
N MET A 157 2.03 -6.61 -15.02
CA MET A 157 2.96 -5.63 -14.41
C MET A 157 3.94 -5.02 -15.40
N ASP A 158 3.83 -5.32 -16.70
CA ASP A 158 4.86 -5.00 -17.70
C ASP A 158 5.30 -3.53 -17.69
N SER A 159 4.36 -2.59 -17.56
CA SER A 159 4.71 -1.16 -17.54
C SER A 159 5.38 -0.75 -16.24
N LEU A 160 5.00 -1.35 -15.12
CA LEU A 160 5.52 -1.03 -13.79
C LEU A 160 6.93 -1.61 -13.59
N ASN A 161 7.17 -2.83 -14.10
CA ASN A 161 8.46 -3.49 -13.99
C ASN A 161 9.55 -2.81 -14.82
N ARG A 162 9.19 -1.95 -15.78
CA ARG A 162 10.13 -1.15 -16.56
C ARG A 162 10.31 0.27 -16.05
N LEU A 163 9.60 0.68 -14.99
CA LEU A 163 9.65 2.04 -14.47
C LEU A 163 10.97 2.27 -13.72
N THR A 164 11.94 2.90 -14.39
CA THR A 164 13.25 3.24 -13.80
C THR A 164 13.27 4.66 -13.24
N TRP A 165 14.26 4.95 -12.38
CA TRP A 165 14.46 6.31 -11.90
C TRP A 165 14.72 7.33 -13.02
N ASP A 166 15.46 6.95 -14.06
CA ASP A 166 15.71 7.83 -15.20
C ASP A 166 14.41 8.21 -15.92
N MET A 167 13.49 7.26 -16.10
CA MET A 167 12.16 7.57 -16.65
C MET A 167 11.37 8.53 -15.76
N VAL A 168 11.43 8.38 -14.43
CA VAL A 168 10.80 9.32 -13.50
C VAL A 168 11.37 10.73 -13.68
N LYS A 169 12.70 10.86 -13.80
CA LYS A 169 13.38 12.13 -14.04
C LYS A 169 12.99 12.74 -15.40
N ASP A 170 12.93 11.93 -16.44
CA ASP A 170 12.58 12.38 -17.79
C ASP A 170 11.15 12.92 -17.86
N TYR A 171 10.21 12.27 -17.16
CA TYR A 171 8.79 12.65 -17.20
C TYR A 171 8.46 13.84 -16.31
N LEU A 172 9.07 13.95 -15.13
CA LEU A 172 8.71 14.99 -14.16
C LEU A 172 9.69 16.17 -14.17
N GLY A 173 10.95 15.94 -14.52
CA GLY A 173 12.04 16.88 -14.34
C GLY A 173 12.52 16.95 -12.89
N MET A 174 13.84 17.01 -12.70
CA MET A 174 14.46 17.02 -11.37
C MET A 174 14.01 18.17 -10.46
N GLU A 175 13.71 19.34 -11.04
CA GLU A 175 13.27 20.49 -10.24
C GLU A 175 11.88 20.28 -9.64
N ASN A 176 10.95 19.69 -10.39
CA ASN A 176 9.62 19.37 -9.85
C ASN A 176 9.70 18.28 -8.79
N ILE A 177 10.49 17.24 -9.03
CA ILE A 177 10.76 16.18 -8.06
C ILE A 177 11.29 16.78 -6.75
N ARG A 178 12.34 17.61 -6.81
CA ARG A 178 12.87 18.29 -5.61
C ARG A 178 11.82 19.13 -4.92
N ASN A 179 11.06 19.92 -5.67
CA ASN A 179 10.03 20.77 -5.08
C ASN A 179 8.97 19.96 -4.34
N MET A 180 8.48 18.85 -4.90
CA MET A 180 7.47 17.99 -4.24
C MET A 180 8.03 17.38 -2.95
N PHE A 181 9.21 16.77 -3.00
CA PHE A 181 9.80 16.10 -1.84
C PHE A 181 10.19 17.11 -0.74
N LEU A 182 10.94 18.16 -1.07
CA LEU A 182 11.50 19.09 -0.08
C LEU A 182 10.44 19.99 0.59
N LYS A 183 9.31 20.27 -0.08
CA LYS A 183 8.23 21.13 0.44
C LYS A 183 7.09 20.34 1.09
N SER A 184 7.11 19.01 1.04
CA SER A 184 6.12 18.16 1.70
C SER A 184 6.37 18.09 3.21
N ASN A 185 5.34 17.80 3.99
CA ASN A 185 5.46 17.46 5.41
C ASN A 185 5.53 15.94 5.59
N LEU A 186 4.93 15.20 4.67
CA LEU A 186 4.84 13.74 4.66
C LEU A 186 5.29 13.22 3.29
N ILE A 187 6.24 12.29 3.28
CA ILE A 187 6.72 11.59 2.10
C ILE A 187 6.38 10.12 2.29
N CYS A 188 5.64 9.52 1.38
CA CYS A 188 5.21 8.12 1.46
C CYS A 188 5.77 7.32 0.30
N MET A 189 6.67 6.41 0.65
CA MET A 189 7.38 5.52 -0.24
C MET A 189 6.82 4.12 -0.06
N VAL A 190 5.83 3.75 -0.87
CA VAL A 190 5.04 2.54 -0.68
C VAL A 190 5.24 1.54 -1.81
N ASN A 191 4.84 0.29 -1.56
CA ASN A 191 4.93 -0.81 -2.52
C ASN A 191 6.33 -1.08 -3.09
N TRP A 192 7.32 -1.20 -2.20
CA TRP A 192 8.68 -1.54 -2.64
C TRP A 192 8.75 -2.86 -3.42
N SER A 193 8.03 -3.88 -2.95
CA SER A 193 8.28 -5.27 -3.36
C SER A 193 7.64 -5.68 -4.68
N GLU A 194 6.50 -5.12 -5.10
CA GLU A 194 5.80 -5.57 -6.32
C GLU A 194 6.41 -5.02 -7.62
N LEU A 195 7.21 -3.94 -7.54
CA LEU A 195 7.83 -3.31 -8.71
C LEU A 195 9.32 -3.66 -8.79
N ASP A 196 9.78 -4.17 -9.92
CA ASP A 196 11.17 -4.65 -10.09
C ASP A 196 12.23 -3.57 -9.82
N CYS A 197 11.95 -2.32 -10.20
CA CYS A 197 12.91 -1.22 -10.17
C CYS A 197 12.80 -0.29 -8.95
N THR A 198 11.97 -0.60 -7.94
CA THR A 198 11.71 0.34 -6.83
C THR A 198 12.95 0.70 -6.02
N THR A 199 13.86 -0.25 -5.80
CA THR A 199 15.13 0.02 -5.11
C THR A 199 15.90 1.14 -5.80
N SER A 200 15.98 1.11 -7.15
CA SER A 200 16.68 2.14 -7.92
C SER A 200 16.01 3.51 -7.83
N ILE A 201 14.68 3.57 -7.73
CA ILE A 201 13.94 4.81 -7.54
C ILE A 201 14.23 5.39 -6.16
N TRP A 202 14.22 4.56 -5.12
CA TRP A 202 14.48 4.99 -3.75
C TRP A 202 15.95 5.44 -3.59
N GLU A 203 16.90 4.74 -4.20
CA GLU A 203 18.32 5.15 -4.28
C GLU A 203 18.46 6.49 -5.01
N GLY A 204 17.80 6.65 -6.16
CA GLY A 204 17.81 7.89 -6.93
C GLY A 204 17.30 9.10 -6.15
N ILE A 205 16.26 8.93 -5.34
CA ILE A 205 15.78 10.00 -4.44
C ILE A 205 16.84 10.37 -3.40
N LEU A 206 17.46 9.36 -2.80
CA LEU A 206 18.51 9.56 -1.82
C LEU A 206 19.75 10.25 -2.41
N GLU A 207 20.07 10.01 -3.67
CA GLU A 207 21.29 10.51 -4.33
C GLU A 207 21.07 11.83 -5.07
N ASP A 208 19.92 12.03 -5.71
CA ASP A 208 19.67 13.20 -6.57
C ASP A 208 18.81 14.30 -5.89
N VAL A 209 18.05 13.93 -4.85
CA VAL A 209 17.13 14.84 -4.13
C VAL A 209 17.68 15.21 -2.76
N MET A 210 18.10 14.22 -1.96
CA MET A 210 18.48 14.45 -0.57
C MET A 210 19.73 15.33 -0.35
N PRO A 211 20.74 15.38 -1.24
CA PRO A 211 21.86 16.31 -1.07
C PRO A 211 21.46 17.79 -1.07
N HIS A 212 20.27 18.12 -1.56
CA HIS A 212 19.72 19.48 -1.56
C HIS A 212 18.76 19.73 -0.38
N HIS A 213 18.57 18.73 0.48
CA HIS A 213 17.71 18.84 1.65
C HIS A 213 18.51 19.29 2.88
N THR A 214 17.93 20.19 3.68
CA THR A 214 18.42 20.45 5.03
C THR A 214 17.69 19.50 5.98
N PRO A 215 18.38 18.62 6.73
CA PRO A 215 17.76 17.64 7.62
C PRO A 215 16.66 18.26 8.50
N ASN A 216 15.47 17.67 8.47
CA ASN A 216 14.31 18.16 9.18
C ASN A 216 13.49 17.02 9.78
N LYS A 217 13.67 16.78 11.08
CA LYS A 217 12.91 15.77 11.84
C LYS A 217 11.42 16.07 12.02
N ASN A 218 10.93 17.23 11.58
CA ASN A 218 9.49 17.51 11.50
C ASN A 218 8.87 16.99 10.19
N GLN A 219 9.68 16.69 9.17
CA GLN A 219 9.21 15.99 7.98
C GLN A 219 9.24 14.48 8.23
N ILE A 220 8.13 13.83 7.90
CA ILE A 220 7.94 12.39 8.09
C ILE A 220 8.18 11.69 6.76
N MET A 221 9.01 10.66 6.77
CA MET A 221 9.15 9.74 5.64
C MET A 221 8.64 8.36 6.05
N PHE A 222 7.51 7.99 5.46
CA PHE A 222 6.83 6.71 5.69
C PHE A 222 7.23 5.71 4.61
N PHE A 223 7.59 4.50 5.03
CA PHE A 223 7.92 3.39 4.15
C PHE A 223 6.97 2.22 4.36
N ASP A 224 6.61 1.57 3.26
CA ASP A 224 5.87 0.31 3.23
C ASP A 224 6.50 -0.62 2.18
N LEU A 225 6.81 -1.86 2.56
CA LEU A 225 7.36 -2.83 1.61
C LEU A 225 6.29 -3.51 0.76
N SER A 226 5.05 -3.58 1.26
CA SER A 226 4.01 -4.49 0.78
C SER A 226 4.47 -5.97 0.80
N ASP A 227 3.77 -6.87 0.11
CA ASP A 227 4.06 -8.31 0.13
C ASP A 227 5.42 -8.67 -0.51
N CYS A 228 6.46 -8.66 0.31
CA CYS A 228 7.82 -8.99 -0.07
C CYS A 228 8.13 -10.49 -0.13
N SER A 229 7.12 -11.37 -0.15
CA SER A 229 7.31 -12.84 -0.19
C SER A 229 8.09 -13.33 -1.42
N LYS A 230 8.01 -12.62 -2.55
CA LYS A 230 8.73 -12.94 -3.80
C LYS A 230 10.21 -12.47 -3.77
N ARG A 231 10.60 -11.68 -2.78
CA ARG A 231 11.93 -11.07 -2.70
C ARG A 231 12.88 -11.96 -1.93
N SER A 232 14.12 -12.02 -2.39
CA SER A 232 15.18 -12.75 -1.69
C SER A 232 15.54 -12.06 -0.38
N ARG A 233 16.08 -12.84 0.58
CA ARG A 233 16.65 -12.30 1.82
C ARG A 233 17.61 -11.15 1.57
N LYS A 234 18.46 -11.26 0.53
CA LYS A 234 19.44 -10.23 0.17
C LYS A 234 18.75 -8.92 -0.23
N GLU A 235 17.71 -8.97 -1.06
CA GLU A 235 16.96 -7.79 -1.49
C GLU A 235 16.24 -7.12 -0.31
N ILE A 236 15.63 -7.90 0.58
CA ILE A 236 14.99 -7.36 1.79
C ILE A 236 16.02 -6.62 2.64
N LEU A 237 17.18 -7.22 2.92
CA LEU A 237 18.24 -6.56 3.71
C LEU A 237 18.76 -5.28 3.03
N GLN A 238 18.85 -5.25 1.70
CA GLN A 238 19.22 -4.04 0.96
C GLN A 238 18.17 -2.93 1.12
N ALA A 239 16.87 -3.27 1.06
CA ALA A 239 15.80 -2.30 1.29
C ALA A 239 15.83 -1.73 2.70
N LEU A 240 16.07 -2.58 3.71
CA LEU A 240 16.19 -2.13 5.10
C LEU A 240 17.36 -1.15 5.27
N GLU A 241 18.52 -1.44 4.71
CA GLU A 241 19.67 -0.53 4.77
C GLU A 241 19.39 0.79 4.02
N LEU A 242 18.67 0.74 2.91
CA LEU A 242 18.25 1.93 2.19
C LEU A 242 17.31 2.82 3.03
N ILE A 243 16.30 2.23 3.68
CA ILE A 243 15.39 2.93 4.60
C ILE A 243 16.18 3.62 5.72
N LYS A 244 17.18 2.94 6.28
CA LYS A 244 18.03 3.49 7.36
C LYS A 244 18.76 4.76 6.94
N ARG A 245 19.25 4.85 5.70
CA ARG A 245 19.97 6.04 5.21
C ARG A 245 19.11 7.30 5.24
N PHE A 246 17.79 7.19 5.07
CA PHE A 246 16.86 8.33 5.15
C PHE A 246 16.68 8.87 6.57
N SER A 247 17.02 8.10 7.61
CA SER A 247 16.89 8.54 9.02
C SER A 247 17.78 9.73 9.38
N THR A 248 18.80 10.02 8.58
CA THR A 248 19.65 11.21 8.74
C THR A 248 18.91 12.51 8.43
N ASN A 249 17.93 12.45 7.53
CA ASN A 249 17.23 13.61 6.97
C ASN A 249 15.82 13.80 7.54
N PHE A 250 15.12 12.70 7.82
CA PHE A 250 13.69 12.72 8.18
C PHE A 250 13.41 11.97 9.48
N LYS A 251 12.22 12.19 10.03
CA LYS A 251 11.62 11.23 10.94
C LYS A 251 11.10 10.04 10.13
N VAL A 252 11.78 8.91 10.24
CA VAL A 252 11.46 7.70 9.46
C VAL A 252 10.45 6.84 10.22
N VAL A 253 9.37 6.49 9.52
CA VAL A 253 8.33 5.57 10.00
C VAL A 253 8.27 4.39 9.04
N PHE A 254 8.36 3.17 9.58
CA PHE A 254 8.30 1.96 8.77
C PHE A 254 7.08 1.11 9.14
N GLY A 255 6.13 1.00 8.20
CA GLY A 255 4.90 0.22 8.36
C GLY A 255 5.06 -1.21 7.86
N LEU A 256 4.51 -2.16 8.61
CA LEU A 256 4.53 -3.59 8.31
C LEU A 256 3.22 -4.25 8.77
N ASN A 257 2.61 -5.07 7.92
CA ASN A 257 1.65 -6.05 8.40
C ASN A 257 2.37 -7.24 9.09
N GLU A 258 1.59 -8.17 9.65
CA GLU A 258 2.15 -9.33 10.35
C GLU A 258 3.02 -10.24 9.44
N ASN A 259 2.61 -10.47 8.19
CA ASN A 259 3.38 -11.30 7.26
C ASN A 259 4.71 -10.64 6.90
N GLU A 260 4.69 -9.36 6.58
CA GLU A 260 5.88 -8.57 6.25
C GLU A 260 6.83 -8.49 7.44
N ALA A 261 6.31 -8.24 8.65
CA ALA A 261 7.14 -8.24 9.86
C ALA A 261 7.84 -9.58 10.08
N ARG A 262 7.17 -10.70 9.82
CA ARG A 262 7.77 -12.03 9.90
C ARG A 262 8.84 -12.25 8.81
N LEU A 263 8.60 -11.82 7.58
CA LEU A 263 9.58 -11.90 6.49
C LEU A 263 10.83 -11.07 6.79
N VAL A 264 10.66 -9.83 7.25
CA VAL A 264 11.75 -8.94 7.68
C VAL A 264 12.52 -9.54 8.86
N TYR A 265 11.82 -10.05 9.87
CA TYR A 265 12.43 -10.73 11.01
C TYR A 265 13.28 -11.93 10.58
N ASN A 266 12.74 -12.78 9.71
CA ASN A 266 13.45 -13.95 9.19
C ASN A 266 14.68 -13.54 8.37
N ALA A 267 14.58 -12.45 7.59
CA ALA A 267 15.73 -11.91 6.86
C ALA A 267 16.84 -11.43 7.81
N LEU A 268 16.49 -10.84 8.96
CA LEU A 268 17.43 -10.35 9.97
C LEU A 268 18.05 -11.47 10.82
N LYS A 269 17.27 -12.48 11.22
CA LYS A 269 17.69 -13.52 12.18
C LYS A 269 18.09 -14.86 11.56
N ASP A 270 17.94 -15.01 10.24
CA ASP A 270 18.30 -16.21 9.46
C ASP A 270 17.53 -17.46 9.90
N ASN A 271 16.25 -17.55 9.50
CA ASN A 271 15.34 -18.67 9.76
C ASN A 271 15.06 -18.95 11.25
N ALA A 272 14.69 -17.90 11.99
CA ALA A 272 14.31 -18.05 13.40
C ALA A 272 12.93 -18.72 13.57
N ASP A 273 12.75 -19.38 14.71
CA ASP A 273 11.50 -20.00 15.11
C ASP A 273 10.35 -18.98 15.22
N THR A 274 9.11 -19.49 15.20
CA THR A 274 7.91 -18.66 15.38
C THR A 274 7.95 -17.93 16.73
N CYS A 275 8.10 -16.61 16.66
CA CYS A 275 8.07 -15.71 17.81
C CYS A 275 6.78 -14.88 17.83
N ASP A 276 6.45 -14.34 19.01
CA ASP A 276 5.39 -13.36 19.15
C ASP A 276 5.75 -12.03 18.48
N ILE A 277 4.72 -11.22 18.20
CA ILE A 277 4.86 -9.94 17.48
C ILE A 277 5.66 -8.91 18.30
N GLY A 278 5.63 -9.00 19.63
CA GLY A 278 6.41 -8.15 20.53
C GLY A 278 7.91 -8.29 20.26
N LEU A 279 8.39 -9.52 20.35
CA LEU A 279 9.80 -9.85 20.12
C LEU A 279 10.24 -9.60 18.67
N ILE A 280 9.36 -9.85 17.70
CA ILE A 280 9.59 -9.52 16.29
C ILE A 280 9.83 -8.01 16.15
N GLY A 281 8.94 -7.18 16.69
CA GLY A 281 9.09 -5.74 16.62
C GLY A 281 10.31 -5.22 17.37
N ASP A 282 10.61 -5.74 18.57
CA ASP A 282 11.82 -5.36 19.32
C ASP A 282 13.09 -5.63 18.51
N THR A 283 13.13 -6.76 17.82
CA THR A 283 14.25 -7.15 16.96
C THR A 283 14.39 -6.23 15.76
N ILE A 284 13.28 -5.97 15.04
CA ILE A 284 13.29 -5.12 13.85
C ILE A 284 13.66 -3.69 14.24
N TYR A 285 13.04 -3.13 15.28
CA TYR A 285 13.29 -1.77 15.74
C TYR A 285 14.77 -1.57 16.12
N SER A 286 15.33 -2.51 16.89
CA SER A 286 16.73 -2.48 17.29
C SER A 286 17.69 -2.59 16.10
N ALA A 287 17.39 -3.43 15.11
CA ALA A 287 18.22 -3.60 13.93
C ALA A 287 18.16 -2.41 12.96
N MET A 288 16.99 -1.76 12.88
CA MET A 288 16.77 -0.62 11.99
C MET A 288 17.40 0.66 12.53
N GLY A 289 17.29 0.96 13.82
CA GLY A 289 17.80 2.23 14.37
C GLY A 289 17.13 3.46 13.74
N ILE A 290 15.85 3.33 13.36
CA ILE A 290 14.99 4.40 12.83
C ILE A 290 14.05 4.94 13.91
N ASP A 291 13.29 5.99 13.61
CA ASP A 291 12.49 6.70 14.62
C ASP A 291 11.25 5.92 15.08
N VAL A 292 10.56 5.23 14.16
CA VAL A 292 9.33 4.47 14.46
C VAL A 292 9.21 3.23 13.56
N ILE A 293 8.84 2.09 14.15
CA ILE A 293 8.22 0.98 13.40
C ILE A 293 6.76 0.81 13.83
N VAL A 294 5.88 0.46 12.90
CA VAL A 294 4.48 0.16 13.17
C VAL A 294 4.18 -1.22 12.60
N ILE A 295 3.76 -2.15 13.47
CA ILE A 295 3.32 -3.48 13.06
C ILE A 295 1.81 -3.57 13.27
N HIS A 296 1.06 -3.91 12.22
CA HIS A 296 -0.41 -3.90 12.22
C HIS A 296 -1.03 -5.27 11.84
N PRO A 297 -1.08 -6.24 12.77
CA PRO A 297 -1.86 -7.46 12.60
C PRO A 297 -3.36 -7.20 12.46
N VAL A 298 -4.13 -8.20 12.06
CA VAL A 298 -5.60 -8.07 11.83
C VAL A 298 -6.37 -7.52 13.04
N LYS A 299 -5.91 -7.81 14.26
CA LYS A 299 -6.63 -7.51 15.51
C LYS A 299 -6.11 -6.30 16.28
N CYS A 300 -4.95 -5.76 15.93
CA CYS A 300 -4.31 -4.68 16.67
C CYS A 300 -3.28 -3.93 15.83
N SER A 301 -2.72 -2.86 16.36
CA SER A 301 -1.52 -2.23 15.83
C SER A 301 -0.62 -1.86 17.00
N MET A 302 0.68 -2.04 16.83
CA MET A 302 1.69 -1.74 17.83
C MET A 302 2.75 -0.84 17.21
N ALA A 303 3.23 0.15 17.96
CA ALA A 303 4.28 1.05 17.51
C ALA A 303 5.48 1.04 18.46
N TRP A 304 6.68 0.85 17.93
CA TRP A 304 7.92 0.97 18.70
C TRP A 304 8.55 2.32 18.42
N THR A 305 8.91 3.01 19.50
CA THR A 305 9.54 4.33 19.46
C THR A 305 10.59 4.43 20.57
N ALA A 306 11.37 5.52 20.57
CA ALA A 306 12.29 5.82 21.67
C ALA A 306 11.59 5.98 23.04
N SER A 307 10.29 6.27 23.06
CA SER A 307 9.49 6.43 24.29
C SER A 307 8.85 5.13 24.78
N GLY A 308 9.02 4.03 24.05
CA GLY A 308 8.43 2.73 24.37
C GLY A 308 7.50 2.20 23.27
N ILE A 309 6.75 1.16 23.65
CA ILE A 309 5.81 0.44 22.79
C ILE A 309 4.38 0.90 23.12
N PHE A 310 3.61 1.25 22.10
CA PHE A 310 2.21 1.70 22.20
C PHE A 310 1.27 0.74 21.49
#